data_AF-A0A4Q1A2Y0-F1
#
_entry.id   AF-A0A4Q1A2Y0-F1
#
_cell.length_a   1.000
_cell.length_b   1.000
_cell.length_c   1.000
_cell.angle_alpha   90.00
_cell.angle_beta   90.00
_cell.angle_gamma   90.00
#
_symmetry.space_group_name_H-M   'P 1'
#
loop_
_entity.id
_entity.type
_entity.pdbx_description
1 polymer ?
#
loop_
_entity_poly.entity_id
_entity_poly.type
_entity_poly.pdbx_seq_one_letter_code
_entity_poly.pdbx_strand_id
1 'polypeptide(L)'
;MNKSVLKKFAIDIRIELLSLVKTKVDYFLKLDISNLPIEYKSYESSIKEIINRCNSAEKLDKSKYEDFIEEVSYTWFNRFVALRFMDVNDITDTKVISPLEGHTAPEIFTEAKSGNISEDLNIDRTHFFNILDKKVDSKDSDNECFRMLLIAVCNYYSEIMPFMFESISDYTELLLPEDLLSSNSLRAKVVEGMHEDDCKDIEVIGWLYQFYISEKKDDVFLKLKKNIKITPSNIPAATQLFTPNWIVKYMVENSLGKLWMLNHPNSSLKKSMKYYIEEDTPSTTFLKISTPQELSLIDPCCGSGHVLTYAFDLLTLIYEEEGYSKSEIPTLILENNLFGCDIDKRAATLANFALTMKARLYHRRFFKKPTKANVLELQEFGNSFKGIKNYGSLLTPSEEDMKEEDGIFGYTNEEFKLQTKILSSQFSCVVTNPPYMGGKGMNKELGEFVKKNYPDSKSDLFAVFMERGFEITKDLGYMAMITMQSWMFLSSYEKMREKLLKNYSITTMIHLDNMVMGIAFGTAATVFNKKKPDSKTKGIYFKINLDDLDENREIRGLR
;
A
#
# COMPACT_ATOMS: atom_id res chain seq x y z
N MET A 1 -0.68 -13.46 -14.51
CA MET A 1 0.47 -13.17 -13.65
C MET A 1 1.01 -14.44 -12.99
N ASN A 2 2.29 -14.74 -13.14
CA ASN A 2 2.91 -15.94 -12.55
C ASN A 2 3.42 -15.68 -11.11
N LYS A 3 2.53 -15.87 -10.13
CA LYS A 3 2.82 -15.58 -8.71
C LYS A 3 3.99 -16.38 -8.14
N SER A 4 4.27 -17.59 -8.65
CA SER A 4 5.39 -18.40 -8.14
C SER A 4 6.73 -17.82 -8.54
N VAL A 5 6.85 -17.34 -9.79
CA VAL A 5 8.06 -16.70 -10.30
C VAL A 5 8.31 -15.38 -9.57
N LEU A 6 7.28 -14.52 -9.48
CA LEU A 6 7.35 -13.25 -8.76
C LEU A 6 7.71 -13.43 -7.28
N LYS A 7 7.20 -14.48 -6.63
CA LYS A 7 7.54 -14.78 -5.23
C LYS A 7 9.02 -15.11 -5.07
N LYS A 8 9.54 -15.99 -5.93
CA LYS A 8 10.96 -16.35 -5.90
C LYS A 8 11.83 -15.11 -6.16
N PHE A 9 11.50 -14.36 -7.20
CA PHE A 9 12.15 -13.09 -7.55
C PHE A 9 12.21 -12.12 -6.37
N ALA A 10 11.08 -11.81 -5.73
CA ALA A 10 11.05 -10.82 -4.65
C ALA A 10 11.88 -11.24 -3.43
N ILE A 11 11.91 -12.53 -3.11
CA ILE A 11 12.73 -13.07 -2.01
C ILE A 11 14.23 -13.00 -2.37
N ASP A 12 14.61 -13.48 -3.55
CA ASP A 12 16.00 -13.53 -4.00
C ASP A 12 16.60 -12.11 -4.05
N ILE A 13 15.85 -11.16 -4.62
CA ILE A 13 16.26 -9.76 -4.70
C ILE A 13 16.36 -9.10 -3.33
N ARG A 14 15.42 -9.39 -2.42
CA ARG A 14 15.49 -8.87 -1.05
C ARG A 14 16.79 -9.30 -0.38
N ILE A 15 17.13 -10.58 -0.44
CA ILE A 15 18.34 -11.12 0.19
C ILE A 15 19.59 -10.47 -0.39
N GLU A 16 19.63 -10.32 -1.71
CA GLU A 16 20.74 -9.68 -2.41
C GLU A 16 20.89 -8.20 -2.02
N LEU A 17 19.79 -7.43 -2.05
CA LEU A 17 19.78 -6.02 -1.65
C LEU A 17 20.23 -5.83 -0.20
N LEU A 18 19.71 -6.64 0.74
CA LEU A 18 20.14 -6.62 2.13
C LEU A 18 21.64 -6.84 2.25
N SER A 19 22.18 -7.80 1.51
CA SER A 19 23.63 -8.07 1.50
C SER A 19 24.43 -6.89 0.95
N LEU A 20 24.02 -6.33 -0.20
CA LEU A 20 24.73 -5.23 -0.86
C LEU A 20 24.71 -3.95 -0.01
N VAL A 21 23.53 -3.58 0.51
CA VAL A 21 23.37 -2.42 1.40
C VAL A 21 24.18 -2.62 2.68
N LYS A 22 24.11 -3.81 3.28
CA LYS A 22 24.90 -4.14 4.47
C LYS A 22 26.39 -3.93 4.26
N THR A 23 26.94 -4.46 3.16
CA THR A 23 28.37 -4.30 2.84
C THR A 23 28.78 -2.83 2.78
N LYS A 24 27.93 -1.97 2.18
CA LYS A 24 28.18 -0.53 2.09
C LYS A 24 28.04 0.18 3.43
N VAL A 25 27.01 -0.12 4.21
CA VAL A 25 26.85 0.41 5.57
C VAL A 25 28.06 0.03 6.42
N ASP A 26 28.48 -1.23 6.42
CA ASP A 26 29.65 -1.71 7.16
C ASP A 26 30.96 -1.02 6.74
N TYR A 27 31.07 -0.60 5.48
CA TYR A 27 32.18 0.21 5.00
C TYR A 27 32.14 1.62 5.59
N PHE A 28 31.01 2.32 5.48
CA PHE A 28 30.87 3.70 5.97
C PHE A 28 30.98 3.80 7.50
N LEU A 29 30.50 2.79 8.24
CA LEU A 29 30.64 2.73 9.70
C LEU A 29 32.09 2.61 10.18
N LYS A 30 33.03 2.21 9.31
CA LYS A 30 34.46 2.08 9.64
C LYS A 30 35.29 3.29 9.25
N LEU A 31 34.72 4.25 8.52
CA LEU A 31 35.44 5.45 8.09
C LEU A 31 35.65 6.40 9.27
N ASP A 32 36.84 7.00 9.34
CA ASP A 32 37.08 8.15 10.20
C ASP A 32 36.53 9.41 9.51
N ILE A 33 35.44 9.95 10.07
CA ILE A 33 34.78 11.15 9.57
C ILE A 33 35.76 12.35 9.52
N SER A 34 36.73 12.39 10.44
CA SER A 34 37.73 13.46 10.50
C SER A 34 38.75 13.38 9.36
N ASN A 35 38.81 12.25 8.66
CA ASN A 35 39.78 11.98 7.60
C ASN A 35 39.17 11.11 6.48
N LEU A 36 38.09 11.60 5.87
CA LEU A 36 37.42 10.91 4.76
C LEU A 36 38.28 10.87 3.48
N PRO A 37 38.22 9.78 2.70
CA PRO A 37 38.76 9.74 1.34
C PRO A 37 38.23 10.90 0.50
N ILE A 38 39.05 11.40 -0.44
CA ILE A 38 38.72 12.60 -1.24
C ILE A 38 37.36 12.46 -1.95
N GLU A 39 37.08 11.28 -2.50
CA GLU A 39 35.83 10.94 -3.19
C GLU A 39 34.58 11.00 -2.29
N TYR A 40 34.73 10.94 -0.95
CA TYR A 40 33.63 10.98 0.01
C TYR A 40 33.54 12.30 0.79
N LYS A 41 34.44 13.26 0.56
CA LYS A 41 34.42 14.53 1.31
C LYS A 41 33.15 15.33 1.10
N SER A 42 32.58 15.32 -0.10
CA SER A 42 31.28 15.96 -0.40
C SER A 42 30.09 15.27 0.28
N TYR A 43 30.28 14.03 0.75
CA TYR A 43 29.24 13.19 1.35
C TYR A 43 29.36 13.08 2.89
N GLU A 44 30.17 13.94 3.54
CA GLU A 44 30.40 13.89 4.98
C GLU A 44 29.09 13.91 5.79
N SER A 45 28.13 14.76 5.40
CA SER A 45 26.82 14.85 6.07
C SER A 45 26.04 13.55 5.95
N SER A 46 25.99 12.96 4.75
CA SER A 46 25.32 11.70 4.47
C SER A 46 25.92 10.53 5.25
N ILE A 47 27.26 10.49 5.37
CA ILE A 47 27.97 9.46 6.14
C ILE A 47 27.68 9.61 7.64
N LYS A 48 27.68 10.85 8.16
CA LYS A 48 27.25 11.14 9.54
C LYS A 48 25.82 10.67 9.79
N GLU A 49 24.92 10.87 8.85
CA GLU A 49 23.55 10.39 8.96
C GLU A 49 23.48 8.86 9.02
N ILE A 50 24.17 8.13 8.13
CA ILE A 50 24.26 6.66 8.17
C ILE A 50 24.70 6.18 9.56
N ILE A 51 25.75 6.78 10.11
CA ILE A 51 26.30 6.45 11.43
C ILE A 51 25.27 6.72 12.53
N ASN A 52 24.63 7.88 12.50
CA ASN A 52 23.62 8.27 13.49
C ASN A 52 22.39 7.36 13.47
N ARG A 53 21.96 6.92 12.28
CA ARG A 53 20.83 6.01 12.12
C ARG A 53 21.13 4.60 12.63
N CYS A 54 22.39 4.17 12.58
CA CYS A 54 22.80 2.86 13.11
C CYS A 54 23.12 2.86 14.61
N ASN A 55 23.30 4.03 15.23
CA ASN A 55 23.83 4.14 16.59
C ASN A 55 22.79 4.58 17.63
N SER A 56 23.04 4.21 18.89
CA SER A 56 22.39 4.71 20.10
C SER A 56 23.47 5.09 21.11
N ALA A 57 23.45 6.34 21.59
CA ALA A 57 24.49 6.88 22.49
C ALA A 57 25.92 6.61 21.99
N GLU A 58 26.17 6.93 20.71
CA GLU A 58 27.47 6.79 20.02
C GLU A 58 28.01 5.36 19.91
N LYS A 59 27.16 4.34 20.14
CA LYS A 59 27.50 2.92 19.95
C LYS A 59 26.54 2.27 18.96
N LEU A 60 27.03 1.26 18.25
CA LEU A 60 26.22 0.47 17.33
C LEU A 60 25.05 -0.17 18.07
N ASP A 61 23.85 0.17 17.62
CA ASP A 61 22.61 -0.42 18.08
C ASP A 61 22.18 -1.46 17.05
N LYS A 62 22.22 -2.73 17.44
CA LYS A 62 21.93 -3.84 16.52
C LYS A 62 20.53 -3.74 15.91
N SER A 63 19.53 -3.31 16.68
CA SER A 63 18.15 -3.20 16.17
C SER A 63 18.05 -2.09 15.14
N LYS A 64 18.58 -0.90 15.46
CA LYS A 64 18.54 0.23 14.53
C LYS A 64 19.32 -0.04 13.24
N TYR A 65 20.47 -0.69 13.37
CA TYR A 65 21.28 -1.12 12.24
C TYR A 65 20.51 -2.08 11.31
N GLU A 66 19.87 -3.11 11.87
CA GLU A 66 19.06 -4.05 11.08
C GLU A 66 17.85 -3.36 10.44
N ASP A 67 17.17 -2.49 11.17
CA ASP A 67 16.02 -1.71 10.65
C ASP A 67 16.43 -0.74 9.53
N PHE A 68 17.58 -0.06 9.66
CA PHE A 68 18.11 0.85 8.65
C PHE A 68 18.48 0.14 7.35
N ILE A 69 19.15 -1.02 7.44
CA ILE A 69 19.48 -1.82 6.26
C ILE A 69 18.21 -2.30 5.55
N GLU A 70 17.21 -2.77 6.30
CA GLU A 70 15.94 -3.21 5.74
C GLU A 70 15.20 -2.05 5.05
N GLU A 71 15.18 -0.86 5.67
CA GLU A 71 14.56 0.34 5.10
C GLU A 71 15.20 0.72 3.77
N VAL A 72 16.52 0.88 3.73
CA VAL A 72 17.23 1.29 2.50
C VAL A 72 17.10 0.24 1.40
N SER A 73 17.19 -1.05 1.76
CA SER A 73 17.00 -2.17 0.82
C SER A 73 15.60 -2.15 0.22
N TYR A 74 14.59 -1.90 1.05
CA TYR A 74 13.20 -1.81 0.60
C TYR A 74 12.96 -0.58 -0.28
N THR A 75 13.54 0.57 0.05
CA THR A 75 13.45 1.78 -0.78
C THR A 75 14.00 1.52 -2.18
N TRP A 76 15.18 0.89 -2.30
CA TRP A 76 15.73 0.57 -3.62
C TRP A 76 14.93 -0.52 -4.34
N PHE A 77 14.47 -1.55 -3.64
CA PHE A 77 13.57 -2.57 -4.21
C PHE A 77 12.35 -1.90 -4.86
N ASN A 78 11.66 -1.04 -4.12
CA ASN A 78 10.47 -0.36 -4.59
C ASN A 78 10.74 0.58 -5.77
N ARG A 79 11.84 1.33 -5.75
CA ARG A 79 12.21 2.22 -6.87
C ARG A 79 12.44 1.42 -8.15
N PHE A 80 13.20 0.32 -8.09
CA PHE A 80 13.43 -0.53 -9.25
C PHE A 80 12.14 -1.16 -9.76
N VAL A 81 11.32 -1.70 -8.86
CA VAL A 81 10.03 -2.31 -9.22
C VAL A 81 9.06 -1.28 -9.82
N ALA A 82 9.00 -0.07 -9.26
CA ALA A 82 8.20 1.04 -9.77
C ALA A 82 8.66 1.48 -11.16
N LEU A 83 9.97 1.70 -11.34
CA LEU A 83 10.54 2.06 -12.65
C LEU A 83 10.30 0.97 -13.69
N ARG A 84 10.37 -0.31 -13.31
CA ARG A 84 10.07 -1.42 -14.23
C ARG A 84 8.63 -1.38 -14.68
N PHE A 85 7.70 -1.20 -13.73
CA PHE A 85 6.28 -1.05 -14.05
C PHE A 85 6.05 0.15 -15.00
N MET A 86 6.70 1.28 -14.73
CA MET A 86 6.58 2.48 -15.54
C MET A 86 7.15 2.32 -16.95
N ASP A 87 8.28 1.64 -17.10
CA ASP A 87 8.90 1.32 -18.39
C ASP A 87 8.03 0.41 -19.26
N VAL A 88 7.38 -0.60 -18.67
CA VAL A 88 6.52 -1.53 -19.43
C VAL A 88 5.23 -0.85 -19.89
N ASN A 89 4.76 0.15 -19.15
CA ASN A 89 3.51 0.85 -19.45
C ASN A 89 3.71 2.20 -20.14
N ASP A 90 4.89 2.47 -20.70
CA ASP A 90 5.24 3.72 -21.39
C ASP A 90 4.89 4.99 -20.59
N ILE A 91 5.09 4.91 -19.26
CA ILE A 91 4.92 6.04 -18.35
C ILE A 91 6.19 6.90 -18.34
N THR A 92 7.36 6.26 -18.44
CA THR A 92 8.65 6.89 -18.71
C THR A 92 8.74 7.21 -20.20
N ASP A 93 9.25 8.40 -20.55
CA ASP A 93 9.43 8.77 -21.97
C ASP A 93 10.56 7.98 -22.65
N THR A 94 11.53 7.51 -21.86
CA THR A 94 12.62 6.62 -22.28
C THR A 94 12.79 5.55 -21.21
N LYS A 95 12.85 4.26 -21.59
CA LYS A 95 12.89 3.18 -20.60
C LYS A 95 14.15 3.29 -19.72
N VAL A 96 13.92 3.45 -18.42
CA VAL A 96 14.94 3.83 -17.44
C VAL A 96 15.79 2.63 -17.05
N ILE A 97 15.16 1.50 -16.80
CA ILE A 97 15.86 0.28 -16.37
C ILE A 97 15.72 -0.85 -17.39
N SER A 98 14.73 -0.78 -18.26
CA SER A 98 14.45 -1.78 -19.28
C SER A 98 15.25 -1.49 -20.56
N PRO A 99 15.80 -2.52 -21.22
CA PRO A 99 16.44 -2.36 -22.52
C PRO A 99 15.41 -2.28 -23.66
N LEU A 100 15.86 -1.81 -24.82
CA LEU A 100 15.15 -2.03 -26.09
C LEU A 100 15.24 -3.51 -26.50
N GLU A 101 14.30 -3.95 -27.35
CA GLU A 101 14.31 -5.31 -27.88
C GLU A 101 15.64 -5.61 -28.60
N GLY A 102 16.30 -6.71 -28.24
CA GLY A 102 17.61 -7.09 -28.78
C GLY A 102 18.81 -6.39 -28.13
N HIS A 103 18.60 -5.50 -27.15
CA HIS A 103 19.65 -4.83 -26.39
C HIS A 103 19.72 -5.34 -24.93
N THR A 104 20.86 -5.12 -24.27
CA THR A 104 21.07 -5.48 -22.85
C THR A 104 21.12 -4.25 -21.94
N ALA A 105 21.66 -3.14 -22.46
CA ALA A 105 21.73 -1.86 -21.78
C ALA A 105 20.34 -1.19 -21.74
N PRO A 106 20.01 -0.46 -20.66
CA PRO A 106 18.79 0.35 -20.59
C PRO A 106 18.70 1.33 -21.76
N GLU A 107 17.47 1.59 -22.22
CA GLU A 107 17.23 2.55 -23.31
C GLU A 107 17.76 3.93 -22.96
N ILE A 108 17.47 4.44 -21.74
CA ILE A 108 17.93 5.76 -21.28
C ILE A 108 19.45 5.92 -21.37
N PHE A 109 20.20 4.85 -21.11
CA PHE A 109 21.66 4.90 -21.18
C PHE A 109 22.16 4.90 -22.61
N THR A 110 21.49 4.14 -23.49
CA THR A 110 21.81 4.07 -24.92
C THR A 110 21.56 5.42 -25.60
N GLU A 111 20.44 6.07 -25.28
CA GLU A 111 20.11 7.41 -25.76
C GLU A 111 21.06 8.48 -25.21
N ALA A 112 21.36 8.43 -23.91
CA ALA A 112 22.29 9.37 -23.28
C ALA A 112 23.70 9.31 -23.90
N LYS A 113 24.20 8.10 -24.21
CA LYS A 113 25.48 7.90 -24.93
C LYS A 113 25.49 8.55 -26.31
N SER A 114 24.32 8.70 -26.93
CA SER A 114 24.15 9.34 -28.25
C SER A 114 23.96 10.86 -28.16
N GLY A 115 24.00 11.44 -26.96
CA GLY A 115 23.77 12.87 -26.74
C GLY A 115 22.33 13.23 -26.37
N ASN A 116 21.42 12.26 -26.40
CA ASN A 116 19.99 12.47 -26.14
C ASN A 116 19.70 12.29 -24.64
N ILE A 117 19.87 13.37 -23.87
CA ILE A 117 19.49 13.44 -22.46
C ILE A 117 18.36 14.46 -22.34
N SER A 118 17.26 14.11 -21.66
CA SER A 118 16.19 15.08 -21.41
C SER A 118 16.69 16.27 -20.58
N GLU A 119 16.22 17.48 -20.87
CA GLU A 119 16.53 18.68 -20.08
C GLU A 119 15.90 18.61 -18.69
N ASP A 120 14.74 17.95 -18.56
CA ASP A 120 14.00 17.82 -17.30
C ASP A 120 14.76 17.03 -16.21
N LEU A 121 15.77 16.24 -16.59
CA LEU A 121 16.57 15.46 -15.66
C LEU A 121 17.63 16.30 -14.91
N ASN A 122 17.90 17.53 -15.32
CA ASN A 122 18.83 18.45 -14.65
C ASN A 122 20.22 17.84 -14.35
N ILE A 123 20.71 16.96 -15.22
CA ILE A 123 22.03 16.31 -15.07
C ILE A 123 23.15 17.28 -15.46
N ASP A 124 24.27 17.26 -14.73
CA ASP A 124 25.51 17.88 -15.19
C ASP A 124 26.06 17.11 -16.40
N ARG A 125 25.64 17.56 -17.59
CA ARG A 125 26.04 16.97 -18.88
C ARG A 125 27.55 17.07 -19.09
N THR A 126 28.20 18.12 -18.61
CA THR A 126 29.65 18.30 -18.77
C THR A 126 30.38 17.22 -18.00
N HIS A 127 30.00 17.01 -16.74
CA HIS A 127 30.56 15.95 -15.92
C HIS A 127 30.25 14.57 -16.49
N PHE A 128 29.00 14.32 -16.92
CA PHE A 128 28.58 13.07 -17.53
C PHE A 128 29.46 12.68 -18.73
N PHE A 129 29.64 13.60 -19.71
CA PHE A 129 30.48 13.33 -20.88
C PHE A 129 31.96 13.27 -20.53
N ASN A 130 32.42 13.99 -19.51
CA ASN A 130 33.81 13.87 -19.05
C ASN A 130 34.10 12.49 -18.45
N ILE A 131 33.17 11.88 -17.73
CA ILE A 131 33.29 10.49 -17.25
C ILE A 131 33.25 9.53 -18.44
N LEU A 132 32.26 9.69 -19.33
CA LEU A 132 32.08 8.81 -20.49
C LEU A 132 33.29 8.81 -21.45
N ASP A 133 33.86 9.99 -21.71
CA ASP A 133 35.04 10.19 -22.55
C ASP A 133 36.36 9.85 -21.81
N LYS A 134 36.29 9.39 -20.55
CA LYS A 134 37.45 9.07 -19.70
C LYS A 134 38.40 10.27 -19.48
N LYS A 135 37.85 11.48 -19.48
CA LYS A 135 38.56 12.72 -19.09
C LYS A 135 38.65 12.86 -17.57
N VAL A 136 37.82 12.14 -16.82
CA VAL A 136 37.86 11.99 -15.37
C VAL A 136 38.19 10.53 -15.06
N ASP A 137 39.03 10.30 -14.04
CA ASP A 137 39.39 8.96 -13.61
C ASP A 137 38.17 8.26 -12.99
N SER A 138 37.80 7.11 -13.53
CA SER A 138 36.68 6.30 -13.07
C SER A 138 37.02 4.82 -13.21
N LYS A 139 36.69 4.04 -12.18
CA LYS A 139 36.89 2.58 -12.18
C LYS A 139 35.94 1.88 -13.16
N ASP A 140 34.75 2.45 -13.35
CA ASP A 140 33.72 1.96 -14.27
C ASP A 140 32.85 3.14 -14.74
N SER A 141 33.29 3.78 -15.81
CA SER A 141 32.65 4.98 -16.37
C SER A 141 31.20 4.71 -16.79
N ASP A 142 30.90 3.51 -17.28
CA ASP A 142 29.57 3.17 -17.79
C ASP A 142 28.57 3.06 -16.63
N ASN A 143 28.91 2.32 -15.57
CA ASN A 143 28.06 2.23 -14.39
C ASN A 143 27.91 3.58 -13.68
N GLU A 144 28.97 4.38 -13.60
CA GLU A 144 28.91 5.72 -13.00
C GLU A 144 27.96 6.65 -13.76
N CYS A 145 28.09 6.72 -15.10
CA CYS A 145 27.17 7.47 -15.94
C CYS A 145 25.72 6.98 -15.81
N PHE A 146 25.48 5.67 -15.79
CA PHE A 146 24.12 5.15 -15.61
C PHE A 146 23.54 5.47 -14.23
N ARG A 147 24.36 5.44 -13.17
CA ARG A 147 23.94 5.87 -11.82
C ARG A 147 23.50 7.33 -11.82
N MET A 148 24.24 8.22 -12.48
CA MET A 148 23.84 9.64 -12.62
C MET A 148 22.45 9.77 -13.27
N LEU A 149 22.18 9.01 -14.34
CA LEU A 149 20.87 9.00 -14.99
C LEU A 149 19.77 8.47 -14.07
N LEU A 150 20.01 7.36 -13.38
CA LEU A 150 19.03 6.75 -12.47
C LEU A 150 18.67 7.68 -11.30
N ILE A 151 19.67 8.32 -10.70
CA ILE A 151 19.49 9.29 -9.60
C ILE A 151 18.68 10.49 -10.10
N ALA A 152 19.04 11.04 -11.26
CA ALA A 152 18.31 12.15 -11.85
C ALA A 152 16.85 11.82 -12.16
N VAL A 153 16.57 10.61 -12.65
CA VAL A 153 15.18 10.13 -12.86
C VAL A 153 14.43 10.04 -11.53
N CYS A 154 15.06 9.53 -10.47
CA CYS A 154 14.43 9.48 -9.15
C CYS A 154 14.15 10.88 -8.62
N ASN A 155 15.06 11.83 -8.80
CA ASN A 155 14.87 13.22 -8.41
C ASN A 155 13.75 13.90 -9.22
N TYR A 156 13.66 13.65 -10.53
CA TYR A 156 12.55 14.12 -11.35
C TYR A 156 11.20 13.60 -10.83
N TYR A 157 11.09 12.29 -10.56
CA TYR A 157 9.84 11.72 -10.05
C TYR A 157 9.59 12.05 -8.58
N SER A 158 10.57 12.56 -7.83
CA SER A 158 10.37 13.01 -6.44
C SER A 158 9.41 14.18 -6.32
N GLU A 159 9.34 15.05 -7.34
CA GLU A 159 8.42 16.18 -7.37
C GLU A 159 6.96 15.72 -7.58
N ILE A 160 6.77 14.59 -8.26
CA ILE A 160 5.45 14.03 -8.62
C ILE A 160 4.98 13.02 -7.57
N MET A 161 5.89 12.17 -7.10
CA MET A 161 5.65 11.03 -6.21
C MET A 161 6.71 10.98 -5.09
N PRO A 162 6.78 12.01 -4.21
CA PRO A 162 7.80 12.09 -3.15
C PRO A 162 7.74 10.92 -2.16
N PHE A 163 6.57 10.27 -2.03
CA PHE A 163 6.38 9.08 -1.19
C PHE A 163 7.11 7.83 -1.72
N MET A 164 7.37 7.74 -3.03
CA MET A 164 8.05 6.61 -3.67
C MET A 164 9.51 6.94 -4.01
N PHE A 165 9.71 8.13 -4.56
CA PHE A 165 11.02 8.63 -4.95
C PHE A 165 11.38 9.79 -4.01
N GLU A 166 11.83 9.49 -2.79
CA GLU A 166 12.38 10.54 -1.93
C GLU A 166 13.55 11.23 -2.64
N SER A 167 13.62 12.58 -2.60
CA SER A 167 14.70 13.34 -3.22
C SER A 167 16.05 12.79 -2.77
N ILE A 168 16.88 12.40 -3.73
CA ILE A 168 18.17 11.79 -3.50
C ILE A 168 19.20 12.92 -3.44
N SER A 169 19.46 13.42 -2.23
CA SER A 169 20.59 14.34 -1.94
C SER A 169 21.51 13.85 -0.81
N ASP A 170 21.15 12.75 -0.15
CA ASP A 170 21.71 12.44 1.18
C ASP A 170 22.45 11.09 1.15
N TYR A 171 21.94 10.06 1.84
CA TYR A 171 22.66 8.80 2.08
C TYR A 171 22.19 7.63 1.20
N THR A 172 20.96 7.68 0.67
CA THR A 172 20.40 6.55 -0.09
C THR A 172 21.18 6.30 -1.38
N GLU A 173 21.74 7.34 -1.99
CA GLU A 173 22.65 7.28 -3.15
C GLU A 173 23.89 6.45 -2.88
N LEU A 174 24.56 6.71 -1.75
CA LEU A 174 25.77 6.02 -1.35
C LEU A 174 25.53 4.52 -1.22
N LEU A 175 24.31 4.16 -0.80
CA LEU A 175 23.87 2.79 -0.56
C LEU A 175 23.24 2.11 -1.78
N LEU A 176 23.10 2.80 -2.92
CA LEU A 176 22.70 2.20 -4.20
C LEU A 176 23.75 1.18 -4.67
N PRO A 177 23.39 -0.03 -5.14
CA PRO A 177 24.33 -1.00 -5.71
C PRO A 177 25.20 -0.42 -6.84
N GLU A 178 26.47 -0.85 -6.90
CA GLU A 178 27.45 -0.32 -7.87
C GLU A 178 27.26 -0.89 -9.27
N ASP A 179 27.13 -2.22 -9.38
CA ASP A 179 26.89 -2.88 -10.65
C ASP A 179 25.40 -2.87 -11.00
N LEU A 180 25.06 -2.09 -12.02
CA LEU A 180 23.70 -1.93 -12.55
C LEU A 180 23.60 -2.34 -14.02
N LEU A 181 24.72 -2.44 -14.75
CA LEU A 181 24.72 -2.70 -16.18
C LEU A 181 25.08 -4.14 -16.58
N SER A 182 25.76 -4.90 -15.72
CA SER A 182 26.10 -6.30 -16.05
C SER A 182 24.86 -7.18 -16.25
N SER A 183 25.03 -8.33 -16.90
CA SER A 183 23.96 -9.30 -17.11
C SER A 183 23.43 -9.92 -15.81
N ASN A 184 24.21 -9.87 -14.72
CA ASN A 184 23.83 -10.39 -13.41
C ASN A 184 23.54 -9.27 -12.40
N SER A 185 23.46 -8.02 -12.86
CA SER A 185 23.18 -6.87 -12.01
C SER A 185 21.80 -6.98 -11.37
N LEU A 186 21.62 -6.25 -10.27
CA LEU A 186 20.31 -6.12 -9.62
C LEU A 186 19.24 -5.68 -10.63
N ARG A 187 19.57 -4.70 -11.48
CA ARG A 187 18.68 -4.18 -12.53
C ARG A 187 18.27 -5.27 -13.50
N ALA A 188 19.22 -6.06 -14.02
CA ALA A 188 18.93 -7.12 -14.98
C ALA A 188 17.97 -8.17 -14.38
N LYS A 189 18.18 -8.54 -13.11
CA LYS A 189 17.30 -9.47 -12.40
C LYS A 189 15.89 -8.90 -12.15
N VAL A 190 15.75 -7.59 -11.95
CA VAL A 190 14.43 -6.92 -11.88
C VAL A 190 13.70 -6.99 -13.22
N VAL A 191 14.38 -6.72 -14.32
CA VAL A 191 13.80 -6.81 -15.67
C VAL A 191 13.38 -8.24 -16.00
N GLU A 192 14.20 -9.23 -15.66
CA GLU A 192 13.91 -10.66 -15.88
C GLU A 192 12.77 -11.16 -14.96
N GLY A 193 12.80 -10.79 -13.68
CA GLY A 193 11.85 -11.27 -12.69
C GLY A 193 10.46 -10.65 -12.79
N MET A 194 10.35 -9.46 -13.40
CA MET A 194 9.09 -8.79 -13.70
C MET A 194 8.82 -8.81 -15.21
N HIS A 195 8.19 -9.90 -15.66
CA HIS A 195 7.80 -10.05 -17.05
C HIS A 195 6.78 -8.98 -17.46
N GLU A 196 6.78 -8.58 -18.74
CA GLU A 196 5.92 -7.49 -19.21
C GLU A 196 4.42 -7.75 -18.97
N ASP A 197 3.99 -9.01 -19.12
CA ASP A 197 2.62 -9.41 -18.84
C ASP A 197 2.21 -9.26 -17.37
N ASP A 198 3.15 -9.39 -16.43
CA ASP A 198 2.88 -9.17 -15.01
C ASP A 198 2.69 -7.67 -14.74
N CYS A 199 3.42 -6.80 -15.44
CA CYS A 199 3.34 -5.35 -15.30
C CYS A 199 2.11 -4.71 -15.95
N LYS A 200 1.27 -5.45 -16.68
CA LYS A 200 -0.01 -4.92 -17.22
C LYS A 200 -1.03 -4.61 -16.13
N ASP A 201 -0.90 -5.25 -14.97
CA ASP A 201 -1.79 -5.03 -13.82
C ASP A 201 -0.99 -4.45 -12.65
N ILE A 202 -1.44 -3.30 -12.13
CA ILE A 202 -0.80 -2.62 -11.00
C ILE A 202 -0.80 -3.48 -9.72
N GLU A 203 -1.67 -4.49 -9.63
CA GLU A 203 -1.66 -5.46 -8.53
C GLU A 203 -0.31 -6.17 -8.35
N VAL A 204 0.52 -6.28 -9.41
CA VAL A 204 1.86 -6.87 -9.33
C VAL A 204 2.70 -6.25 -8.21
N ILE A 205 2.58 -4.94 -8.00
CA ILE A 205 3.29 -4.20 -6.96
C ILE A 205 2.84 -4.67 -5.57
N GLY A 206 1.54 -4.88 -5.40
CA GLY A 206 0.97 -5.40 -4.17
C GLY A 206 1.42 -6.83 -3.85
N TRP A 207 1.59 -7.67 -4.88
CA TRP A 207 2.14 -9.03 -4.72
C TRP A 207 3.62 -9.02 -4.36
N LEU A 208 4.42 -8.19 -5.04
CA LEU A 208 5.85 -8.07 -4.78
C LEU A 208 6.12 -7.66 -3.32
N TYR A 209 5.33 -6.75 -2.77
CA TYR A 209 5.39 -6.40 -1.35
C TYR A 209 5.12 -7.58 -0.42
N GLN A 210 4.07 -8.34 -0.68
CA GLN A 210 3.74 -9.52 0.11
C GLN A 210 4.87 -10.55 0.08
N PHE A 211 5.47 -10.76 -1.08
CA PHE A 211 6.55 -11.72 -1.24
C PHE A 211 7.82 -11.24 -0.57
N TYR A 212 8.14 -9.94 -0.70
CA TYR A 212 9.28 -9.30 -0.04
C TYR A 212 9.23 -9.52 1.49
N ILE A 213 8.09 -9.33 2.13
CA ILE A 213 7.98 -9.47 3.59
C ILE A 213 7.74 -10.90 4.10
N SER A 214 7.65 -11.89 3.20
CA SER A 214 7.17 -13.23 3.55
C SER A 214 8.08 -13.98 4.55
N GLU A 215 9.40 -13.85 4.44
CA GLU A 215 10.34 -14.46 5.40
C GLU A 215 10.22 -13.83 6.79
N LYS A 216 10.06 -12.49 6.85
CA LYS A 216 9.86 -11.78 8.13
C LYS A 216 8.55 -12.21 8.79
N LYS A 217 7.51 -12.40 7.99
CA LYS A 217 6.24 -12.95 8.45
C LYS A 217 6.42 -14.35 9.06
N ASP A 218 7.12 -15.25 8.38
CA ASP A 218 7.39 -16.61 8.87
C ASP A 218 8.17 -16.61 10.20
N ASP A 219 9.18 -15.75 10.35
CA ASP A 219 9.93 -15.57 11.61
C ASP A 219 9.01 -15.10 12.76
N VAL A 220 8.14 -14.12 12.51
CA VAL A 220 7.16 -13.66 13.50
C VAL A 220 6.20 -14.78 13.92
N PHE A 221 5.73 -15.60 12.97
CA PHE A 221 4.90 -16.77 13.28
C PHE A 221 5.65 -17.85 14.08
N LEU A 222 6.94 -18.07 13.80
CA LEU A 222 7.77 -18.98 14.61
C LEU A 222 7.95 -18.47 16.04
N LYS A 223 8.14 -17.17 16.23
CA LYS A 223 8.22 -16.52 17.55
C LYS A 223 6.89 -16.61 18.31
N LEU A 224 5.76 -16.43 17.63
CA LEU A 224 4.42 -16.62 18.21
C LEU A 224 4.19 -18.04 18.72
N LYS A 225 4.63 -19.07 17.97
CA LYS A 225 4.57 -20.48 18.42
C LYS A 225 5.38 -20.72 19.71
N LYS A 226 6.36 -19.87 19.99
CA LYS A 226 7.16 -19.86 21.24
C LYS A 226 6.56 -18.94 22.32
N ASN A 227 5.32 -18.48 22.17
CA ASN A 227 4.62 -17.55 23.06
C ASN A 227 5.28 -16.17 23.22
N ILE A 228 6.10 -15.75 22.25
CA ILE A 228 6.66 -14.39 22.23
C ILE A 228 5.60 -13.44 21.68
N LYS A 229 5.33 -12.35 22.42
CA LYS A 229 4.34 -11.32 22.04
C LYS A 229 4.82 -10.48 20.86
N ILE A 230 3.88 -10.00 20.05
CA ILE A 230 4.18 -9.16 18.88
C ILE A 230 4.51 -7.74 19.36
N THR A 231 5.69 -7.25 18.99
CA THR A 231 6.09 -5.85 19.19
C THR A 231 5.42 -4.95 18.16
N PRO A 232 5.24 -3.64 18.40
CA PRO A 232 4.66 -2.71 17.42
C PRO A 232 5.30 -2.81 16.02
N SER A 233 6.63 -2.88 15.97
CA SER A 233 7.40 -3.04 14.72
C SER A 233 7.12 -4.33 13.92
N ASN A 234 6.56 -5.36 14.58
CA ASN A 234 6.24 -6.65 13.97
C ASN A 234 4.73 -6.86 13.74
N ILE A 235 3.88 -5.89 14.14
CA ILE A 235 2.44 -5.96 13.87
C ILE A 235 2.17 -6.08 12.37
N PRO A 236 2.74 -5.25 11.47
CA PRO A 236 2.45 -5.33 10.03
C PRO A 236 2.72 -6.73 9.45
N ALA A 237 3.87 -7.31 9.80
CA ALA A 237 4.24 -8.65 9.31
C ALA A 237 3.30 -9.75 9.83
N ALA A 238 2.81 -9.64 11.07
CA ALA A 238 1.91 -10.61 11.67
C ALA A 238 0.50 -10.57 11.07
N THR A 239 0.01 -9.38 10.70
CA THR A 239 -1.40 -9.15 10.36
C THR A 239 -1.66 -9.06 8.87
N GLN A 240 -0.62 -8.98 8.03
CA GLN A 240 -0.80 -8.84 6.59
C GLN A 240 -1.38 -10.11 5.94
N LEU A 241 -2.56 -9.98 5.34
CA LEU A 241 -3.25 -11.02 4.60
C LEU A 241 -3.73 -10.47 3.26
N PHE A 242 -3.51 -11.25 2.20
CA PHE A 242 -3.94 -10.86 0.86
C PHE A 242 -5.40 -11.22 0.64
N THR A 243 -6.14 -10.32 -0.01
CA THR A 243 -7.53 -10.53 -0.39
C THR A 243 -7.60 -10.86 -1.88
N PRO A 244 -7.99 -12.09 -2.27
CA PRO A 244 -8.26 -12.45 -3.67
C PRO A 244 -9.05 -11.37 -4.42
N ASN A 245 -8.63 -11.07 -5.66
CA ASN A 245 -9.21 -9.98 -6.46
C ASN A 245 -10.74 -10.09 -6.56
N TRP A 246 -11.29 -11.27 -6.81
CA TRP A 246 -12.74 -11.47 -6.88
C TRP A 246 -13.47 -11.15 -5.56
N ILE A 247 -12.83 -11.36 -4.41
CA ILE A 247 -13.39 -11.00 -3.10
C ILE A 247 -13.38 -9.48 -2.93
N VAL A 248 -12.27 -8.82 -3.31
CA VAL A 248 -12.20 -7.34 -3.33
C VAL A 248 -13.33 -6.78 -4.19
N LYS A 249 -13.49 -7.31 -5.40
CA LYS A 249 -14.54 -6.91 -6.32
C LYS A 249 -15.93 -7.11 -5.74
N TYR A 250 -16.22 -8.29 -5.19
CA TYR A 250 -17.47 -8.54 -4.47
C TYR A 250 -17.73 -7.50 -3.38
N MET A 251 -16.73 -7.20 -2.53
CA MET A 251 -16.92 -6.25 -1.43
C MET A 251 -17.20 -4.84 -1.94
N VAL A 252 -16.48 -4.35 -2.94
CA VAL A 252 -16.68 -3.00 -3.51
C VAL A 252 -17.98 -2.89 -4.30
N GLU A 253 -18.27 -3.87 -5.16
CA GLU A 253 -19.49 -3.87 -5.98
C GLU A 253 -20.76 -3.92 -5.12
N ASN A 254 -20.75 -4.70 -4.03
CA ASN A 254 -21.90 -4.83 -3.15
C ASN A 254 -21.97 -3.79 -2.04
N SER A 255 -21.00 -2.88 -1.93
CA SER A 255 -21.03 -1.71 -1.05
C SER A 255 -21.17 -0.41 -1.85
N LEU A 256 -20.07 0.07 -2.45
CA LEU A 256 -20.01 1.28 -3.26
C LEU A 256 -20.89 1.18 -4.51
N GLY A 257 -20.74 0.09 -5.27
CA GLY A 257 -21.54 -0.14 -6.47
C GLY A 257 -23.04 -0.23 -6.15
N LYS A 258 -23.40 -0.97 -5.11
CA LYS A 258 -24.77 -1.08 -4.61
C LYS A 258 -25.37 0.24 -4.18
N LEU A 259 -24.63 1.06 -3.44
CA LEU A 259 -25.09 2.38 -3.05
C LEU A 259 -25.32 3.28 -4.27
N TRP A 260 -24.45 3.20 -5.28
CA TRP A 260 -24.64 3.90 -6.55
C TRP A 260 -25.91 3.43 -7.27
N MET A 261 -26.08 2.12 -7.45
CA MET A 261 -27.25 1.53 -8.13
C MET A 261 -28.57 1.85 -7.44
N LEU A 262 -28.60 1.99 -6.11
CA LEU A 262 -29.81 2.41 -5.38
C LEU A 262 -30.20 3.86 -5.70
N ASN A 263 -29.23 4.76 -5.89
CA ASN A 263 -29.47 6.14 -6.28
C ASN A 263 -29.74 6.28 -7.80
N HIS A 264 -29.18 5.37 -8.60
CA HIS A 264 -29.26 5.38 -10.07
C HIS A 264 -29.76 4.02 -10.61
N PRO A 265 -31.04 3.65 -10.37
CA PRO A 265 -31.57 2.32 -10.69
C PRO A 265 -31.56 1.98 -12.18
N ASN A 266 -31.46 2.98 -13.05
CA ASN A 266 -31.40 2.82 -14.50
C ASN A 266 -29.95 2.76 -15.04
N SER A 267 -28.94 2.86 -14.18
CA SER A 267 -27.52 2.80 -14.57
C SER A 267 -27.21 1.48 -15.28
N SER A 268 -26.38 1.58 -16.31
CA SER A 268 -25.92 0.42 -17.09
C SER A 268 -24.75 -0.31 -16.43
N LEU A 269 -24.11 0.32 -15.43
CA LEU A 269 -22.88 -0.12 -14.79
C LEU A 269 -23.00 -1.47 -14.07
N LYS A 270 -24.23 -1.86 -13.73
CA LYS A 270 -24.52 -3.21 -13.23
C LYS A 270 -23.92 -4.31 -14.11
N LYS A 271 -23.86 -4.12 -15.44
CA LYS A 271 -23.28 -5.08 -16.38
C LYS A 271 -21.75 -5.19 -16.26
N SER A 272 -21.10 -4.18 -15.72
CA SER A 272 -19.65 -4.12 -15.51
C SER A 272 -19.23 -4.70 -14.16
N MET A 273 -20.18 -4.97 -13.26
CA MET A 273 -19.94 -5.48 -11.91
C MET A 273 -20.24 -6.99 -11.85
N LYS A 274 -19.23 -7.82 -12.13
CA LYS A 274 -19.35 -9.30 -12.29
C LYS A 274 -19.88 -10.01 -11.04
N TYR A 275 -19.60 -9.48 -9.85
CA TYR A 275 -19.90 -10.06 -8.55
C TYR A 275 -21.00 -9.31 -7.80
N TYR A 276 -21.70 -8.39 -8.48
CA TYR A 276 -22.84 -7.66 -7.94
C TYR A 276 -24.02 -8.61 -7.67
N ILE A 277 -24.56 -8.53 -6.45
CA ILE A 277 -25.70 -9.35 -6.03
C ILE A 277 -26.98 -8.51 -6.12
N GLU A 278 -27.88 -8.96 -6.99
CA GLU A 278 -29.20 -8.35 -7.13
C GLU A 278 -30.12 -8.74 -5.97
N GLU A 279 -30.92 -7.77 -5.51
CA GLU A 279 -32.00 -8.03 -4.57
C GLU A 279 -33.33 -8.05 -5.32
N ASP A 280 -34.18 -9.05 -5.04
CA ASP A 280 -35.53 -9.14 -5.62
C ASP A 280 -36.38 -7.90 -5.35
N THR A 281 -36.22 -7.31 -4.17
CA THR A 281 -36.90 -6.09 -3.74
C THR A 281 -35.88 -5.13 -3.11
N PRO A 282 -35.38 -4.14 -3.87
CA PRO A 282 -34.44 -3.16 -3.35
C PRO A 282 -35.00 -2.38 -2.17
N SER A 283 -34.16 -2.07 -1.19
CA SER A 283 -34.54 -1.19 -0.07
C SER A 283 -34.98 0.19 -0.57
N THR A 284 -36.11 0.69 -0.07
CA THR A 284 -36.55 2.07 -0.32
C THR A 284 -35.90 3.09 0.61
N THR A 285 -35.21 2.62 1.65
CA THR A 285 -34.51 3.45 2.64
C THR A 285 -33.01 3.22 2.51
N PHE A 286 -32.30 4.21 2.00
CA PHE A 286 -30.86 4.17 1.73
C PHE A 286 -30.26 5.57 1.77
N LEU A 287 -28.93 5.64 1.93
CA LEU A 287 -28.19 6.89 1.90
C LEU A 287 -28.31 7.56 0.52
N LYS A 288 -28.75 8.82 0.49
CA LYS A 288 -28.92 9.57 -0.75
C LYS A 288 -27.60 10.19 -1.18
N ILE A 289 -27.26 9.99 -2.45
CA ILE A 289 -26.04 10.46 -3.10
C ILE A 289 -26.49 11.11 -4.42
N SER A 290 -26.23 12.41 -4.55
CA SER A 290 -26.69 13.21 -5.69
C SER A 290 -25.63 13.31 -6.79
N THR A 291 -24.36 13.27 -6.41
CA THR A 291 -23.22 13.39 -7.32
C THR A 291 -22.19 12.31 -7.01
N PRO A 292 -21.37 11.86 -7.99
CA PRO A 292 -20.27 10.93 -7.74
C PRO A 292 -19.36 11.36 -6.60
N GLN A 293 -19.10 12.66 -6.42
CA GLN A 293 -18.20 13.24 -5.41
C GLN A 293 -18.69 12.98 -3.97
N GLU A 294 -19.99 12.78 -3.74
CA GLU A 294 -20.55 12.48 -2.42
C GLU A 294 -20.32 11.00 -2.01
N LEU A 295 -19.92 10.14 -2.95
CA LEU A 295 -19.72 8.72 -2.73
C LEU A 295 -18.30 8.42 -2.19
N SER A 296 -18.12 8.57 -0.88
CA SER A 296 -16.83 8.32 -0.24
C SER A 296 -16.64 6.86 0.22
N LEU A 297 -15.46 6.30 -0.03
CA LEU A 297 -15.01 4.98 0.43
C LEU A 297 -13.69 5.10 1.18
N ILE A 298 -13.63 4.44 2.34
CA ILE A 298 -12.40 4.29 3.11
C ILE A 298 -12.00 2.83 3.24
N ASP A 299 -10.69 2.56 3.10
CA ASP A 299 -10.05 1.36 3.62
C ASP A 299 -9.16 1.73 4.84
N PRO A 300 -9.61 1.51 6.09
CA PRO A 300 -8.88 1.89 7.30
C PRO A 300 -7.66 1.01 7.62
N CYS A 301 -7.41 -0.03 6.82
CA CYS A 301 -6.25 -0.93 6.91
C CYS A 301 -5.79 -1.28 5.49
N CYS A 302 -5.42 -0.25 4.72
CA CYS A 302 -5.44 -0.33 3.26
C CYS A 302 -4.39 -1.27 2.66
N GLY A 303 -3.35 -1.66 3.40
CA GLY A 303 -2.26 -2.43 2.87
C GLY A 303 -1.66 -1.74 1.63
N SER A 304 -1.42 -2.50 0.57
CA SER A 304 -0.97 -1.97 -0.72
C SER A 304 -2.10 -1.41 -1.60
N GLY A 305 -3.31 -1.24 -1.06
CA GLY A 305 -4.38 -0.49 -1.72
C GLY A 305 -5.27 -1.27 -2.68
N HIS A 306 -5.33 -2.60 -2.63
CA HIS A 306 -6.14 -3.43 -3.55
C HIS A 306 -7.63 -3.05 -3.61
N VAL A 307 -8.21 -2.73 -2.45
CA VAL A 307 -9.60 -2.24 -2.38
C VAL A 307 -9.72 -0.89 -3.09
N LEU A 308 -8.78 0.01 -2.82
CA LEU A 308 -8.78 1.37 -3.36
C LEU A 308 -8.56 1.39 -4.88
N THR A 309 -7.69 0.53 -5.42
CA THR A 309 -7.43 0.46 -6.86
C THR A 309 -8.63 -0.05 -7.63
N TYR A 310 -9.37 -1.03 -7.11
CA TYR A 310 -10.60 -1.47 -7.77
C TYR A 310 -11.75 -0.46 -7.58
N ALA A 311 -11.85 0.17 -6.41
CA ALA A 311 -12.80 1.26 -6.21
C ALA A 311 -12.54 2.43 -7.17
N PHE A 312 -11.28 2.75 -7.46
CA PHE A 312 -10.90 3.73 -8.48
C PHE A 312 -11.46 3.36 -9.86
N ASP A 313 -11.34 2.09 -10.27
CA ASP A 313 -11.85 1.63 -11.57
C ASP A 313 -13.38 1.77 -11.65
N LEU A 314 -14.10 1.35 -10.60
CA LEU A 314 -15.57 1.46 -10.58
C LEU A 314 -16.03 2.92 -10.54
N LEU A 315 -15.37 3.76 -9.75
CA LEU A 315 -15.64 5.20 -9.71
C LEU A 315 -15.36 5.86 -11.07
N THR A 316 -14.30 5.46 -11.76
CA THR A 316 -14.01 5.92 -13.12
C THR A 316 -15.22 5.71 -14.04
N LEU A 317 -15.79 4.51 -14.02
CA LEU A 317 -17.00 4.19 -14.81
C LEU A 317 -18.22 5.00 -14.37
N ILE A 318 -18.38 5.26 -13.07
CA ILE A 318 -19.45 6.11 -12.53
C ILE A 318 -19.33 7.55 -13.07
N TYR A 319 -18.15 8.15 -12.98
CA TYR A 319 -17.93 9.50 -13.48
C TYR A 319 -18.06 9.59 -15.02
N GLU A 320 -17.63 8.56 -15.76
CA GLU A 320 -17.84 8.49 -17.21
C GLU A 320 -19.33 8.42 -17.58
N GLU A 321 -20.14 7.62 -16.87
CA GLU A 321 -21.60 7.53 -17.10
C GLU A 321 -22.31 8.86 -16.81
N GLU A 322 -21.84 9.60 -15.80
CA GLU A 322 -22.34 10.93 -15.43
C GLU A 322 -21.81 12.07 -16.32
N GLY A 323 -20.97 11.76 -17.31
CA GLY A 323 -20.55 12.70 -18.35
C GLY A 323 -19.38 13.63 -17.98
N TYR A 324 -18.60 13.29 -16.96
CA TYR A 324 -17.40 14.07 -16.58
C TYR A 324 -16.27 13.95 -17.60
N SER A 325 -15.41 14.96 -17.67
CA SER A 325 -14.26 14.95 -18.59
C SER A 325 -13.21 13.94 -18.16
N LYS A 326 -12.66 13.17 -19.11
CA LYS A 326 -11.55 12.25 -18.84
C LYS A 326 -10.34 12.90 -18.15
N SER A 327 -10.12 14.20 -18.38
CA SER A 327 -8.99 14.92 -17.78
C SER A 327 -9.15 15.23 -16.29
N GLU A 328 -10.39 15.34 -15.78
CA GLU A 328 -10.67 15.70 -14.38
C GLU A 328 -11.01 14.49 -13.50
N ILE A 329 -11.51 13.40 -14.10
CA ILE A 329 -11.97 12.21 -13.37
C ILE A 329 -10.95 11.68 -12.35
N PRO A 330 -9.66 11.47 -12.69
CA PRO A 330 -8.69 10.99 -11.70
C PRO A 330 -8.54 11.91 -10.50
N THR A 331 -8.46 13.22 -10.74
CA THR A 331 -8.36 14.23 -9.68
C THR A 331 -9.58 14.20 -8.78
N LEU A 332 -10.80 14.18 -9.37
CA LEU A 332 -12.05 14.13 -8.60
C LEU A 332 -12.13 12.87 -7.72
N ILE A 333 -11.73 11.72 -8.24
CA ILE A 333 -11.73 10.45 -7.50
C ILE A 333 -10.75 10.51 -6.31
N LEU A 334 -9.52 10.97 -6.55
CA LEU A 334 -8.48 11.01 -5.53
C LEU A 334 -8.78 12.05 -4.43
N GLU A 335 -9.43 13.16 -4.75
CA GLU A 335 -9.78 14.22 -3.79
C GLU A 335 -11.02 13.89 -2.96
N ASN A 336 -12.07 13.35 -3.59
CA ASN A 336 -13.41 13.31 -3.00
C ASN A 336 -13.84 11.91 -2.57
N ASN A 337 -13.37 10.87 -3.25
CA ASN A 337 -13.96 9.55 -3.12
C ASN A 337 -13.12 8.59 -2.27
N LEU A 338 -11.82 8.48 -2.54
CA LEU A 338 -11.00 7.41 -1.97
C LEU A 338 -10.18 7.90 -0.78
N PHE A 339 -10.23 7.15 0.32
CA PHE A 339 -9.48 7.39 1.54
C PHE A 339 -8.84 6.10 2.04
N GLY A 340 -7.66 6.18 2.63
CA GLY A 340 -7.04 5.01 3.22
C GLY A 340 -5.96 5.32 4.24
N CYS A 341 -5.71 4.37 5.13
CA CYS A 341 -4.58 4.47 6.03
C CYS A 341 -4.02 3.09 6.39
N ASP A 342 -2.73 3.06 6.70
CA ASP A 342 -2.04 1.88 7.21
C ASP A 342 -1.01 2.28 8.27
N ILE A 343 -0.69 1.38 9.19
CA ILE A 343 0.37 1.60 10.17
C ILE A 343 1.76 1.43 9.57
N ASP A 344 1.88 0.70 8.44
CA ASP A 344 3.14 0.46 7.75
C ASP A 344 3.36 1.48 6.63
N LYS A 345 4.41 2.31 6.76
CA LYS A 345 4.87 3.26 5.72
C LYS A 345 4.91 2.62 4.34
N ARG A 346 5.39 1.38 4.29
CA ARG A 346 5.67 0.65 3.05
C ARG A 346 4.38 0.30 2.33
N ALA A 347 3.35 -0.09 3.08
CA ALA A 347 2.03 -0.39 2.55
C ALA A 347 1.37 0.87 1.98
N ALA A 348 1.32 1.95 2.78
CA ALA A 348 0.77 3.24 2.38
C ALA A 348 1.48 3.85 1.15
N THR A 349 2.80 3.70 1.07
CA THR A 349 3.61 4.11 -0.09
C THR A 349 3.17 3.41 -1.37
N LEU A 350 2.98 2.09 -1.31
CA LEU A 350 2.55 1.30 -2.47
C LEU A 350 1.10 1.57 -2.87
N ALA A 351 0.21 1.79 -1.90
CA ALA A 351 -1.16 2.19 -2.18
C ALA A 351 -1.22 3.54 -2.92
N ASN A 352 -0.43 4.52 -2.48
CA ASN A 352 -0.29 5.81 -3.16
C ASN A 352 0.26 5.66 -4.58
N PHE A 353 1.30 4.84 -4.75
CA PHE A 353 1.86 4.54 -6.07
C PHE A 353 0.82 3.90 -6.98
N ALA A 354 0.10 2.89 -6.49
CA ALA A 354 -0.89 2.16 -7.28
C ALA A 354 -2.03 3.07 -7.76
N LEU A 355 -2.55 3.94 -6.88
CA LEU A 355 -3.56 4.94 -7.26
C LEU A 355 -3.02 5.99 -8.24
N THR A 356 -1.77 6.43 -8.06
CA THR A 356 -1.11 7.36 -8.98
C THR A 356 -0.94 6.73 -10.37
N MET A 357 -0.57 5.45 -10.44
CA MET A 357 -0.47 4.71 -11.70
C MET A 357 -1.85 4.52 -12.35
N LYS A 358 -2.89 4.17 -11.59
CA LYS A 358 -4.28 4.11 -12.09
C LYS A 358 -4.69 5.43 -12.74
N ALA A 359 -4.44 6.55 -12.06
CA ALA A 359 -4.71 7.89 -12.58
C ALA A 359 -3.92 8.22 -13.87
N ARG A 360 -2.61 7.93 -13.88
CA ARG A 360 -1.71 8.22 -15.00
C ARG A 360 -1.96 7.35 -16.23
N LEU A 361 -2.35 6.09 -16.03
CA LEU A 361 -2.72 5.16 -17.09
C LEU A 361 -4.07 5.54 -17.71
N TYR A 362 -5.02 5.99 -16.89
CA TYR A 362 -6.30 6.49 -17.38
C TYR A 362 -6.16 7.82 -18.14
N HIS A 363 -5.37 8.76 -17.61
CA HIS A 363 -5.14 10.07 -18.23
C HIS A 363 -3.65 10.37 -18.39
N ARG A 364 -3.16 10.31 -19.63
CA ARG A 364 -1.73 10.47 -19.94
C ARG A 364 -1.09 11.76 -19.42
N ARG A 365 -1.84 12.86 -19.35
CA ARG A 365 -1.34 14.16 -18.89
C ARG A 365 -1.49 14.40 -17.38
N PHE A 366 -1.87 13.38 -16.60
CA PHE A 366 -2.09 13.51 -15.15
C PHE A 366 -0.88 14.12 -14.42
N PHE A 367 0.35 13.75 -14.80
CA PHE A 367 1.58 14.30 -14.20
C PHE A 367 1.84 15.79 -14.46
N LYS A 368 1.09 16.46 -15.35
CA LYS A 368 1.20 17.91 -15.50
C LYS A 368 0.61 18.67 -14.31
N LYS A 369 -0.36 18.07 -13.63
CA LYS A 369 -0.98 18.62 -12.42
C LYS A 369 -1.42 17.42 -11.56
N PRO A 370 -0.46 16.73 -10.91
CA PRO A 370 -0.77 15.53 -10.15
C PRO A 370 -1.58 15.90 -8.91
N THR A 371 -2.48 15.00 -8.53
CA THR A 371 -3.28 15.08 -7.32
C THR A 371 -2.83 13.97 -6.38
N LYS A 372 -2.51 14.29 -5.13
CA LYS A 372 -2.17 13.27 -4.12
C LYS A 372 -3.44 12.52 -3.71
N ALA A 373 -3.33 11.20 -3.53
CA ALA A 373 -4.41 10.42 -2.96
C ALA A 373 -4.58 10.74 -1.46
N ASN A 374 -5.79 10.61 -0.93
CA ASN A 374 -6.03 10.70 0.51
C ASN A 374 -5.62 9.40 1.24
N VAL A 375 -4.38 8.95 1.04
CA VAL A 375 -3.82 7.74 1.64
C VAL A 375 -2.55 8.07 2.42
N LEU A 376 -2.48 7.66 3.69
CA LEU A 376 -1.32 7.97 4.55
C LEU A 376 -0.86 6.79 5.41
N GLU A 377 0.37 6.90 5.85
CA GLU A 377 0.87 6.16 7.00
C GLU A 377 0.37 6.83 8.29
N LEU A 378 -0.16 6.04 9.22
CA LEU A 378 -0.55 6.54 10.54
C LEU A 378 0.68 6.84 11.39
N GLN A 379 0.82 8.07 11.87
CA GLN A 379 1.99 8.56 12.60
C GLN A 379 1.62 9.31 13.88
N GLU A 380 2.53 9.29 14.86
CA GLU A 380 2.42 10.11 16.07
C GLU A 380 2.92 11.53 15.77
N PHE A 381 2.22 12.53 16.29
CA PHE A 381 2.56 13.95 16.09
C PHE A 381 2.77 14.61 17.44
N GLY A 382 4.00 14.58 17.95
CA GLY A 382 4.30 15.09 19.30
C GLY A 382 3.55 14.28 20.36
N ASN A 383 2.60 14.92 21.05
CA ASN A 383 1.72 14.23 22.01
C ASN A 383 0.40 13.75 21.40
N SER A 384 0.02 14.25 20.22
CA SER A 384 -1.20 13.87 19.52
C SER A 384 -1.06 12.49 18.89
N PHE A 385 -2.15 11.73 18.91
CA PHE A 385 -2.22 10.38 18.34
C PHE A 385 -1.26 9.37 18.99
N LYS A 386 -0.91 9.58 20.27
CA LYS A 386 0.01 8.69 20.98
C LYS A 386 -0.45 7.24 20.95
N GLY A 387 0.46 6.34 20.62
CA GLY A 387 0.21 4.90 20.50
C GLY A 387 -0.43 4.48 19.18
N ILE A 388 -0.59 5.37 18.19
CA ILE A 388 -1.26 5.03 16.93
C ILE A 388 -0.54 3.92 16.15
N LYS A 389 0.78 3.77 16.31
CA LYS A 389 1.51 2.63 15.74
C LYS A 389 1.11 1.28 16.36
N ASN A 390 0.55 1.29 17.57
CA ASN A 390 0.07 0.11 18.27
C ASN A 390 -1.44 -0.13 18.03
N TYR A 391 -2.25 0.93 17.97
CA TYR A 391 -3.71 0.84 17.83
C TYR A 391 -4.20 0.92 16.38
N GLY A 392 -3.43 1.53 15.48
CA GLY A 392 -3.84 1.87 14.13
C GLY A 392 -5.08 2.77 14.10
N SER A 393 -5.93 2.56 13.11
CA SER A 393 -7.20 3.30 12.92
C SER A 393 -8.31 2.96 13.93
N LEU A 394 -8.01 2.11 14.92
CA LEU A 394 -8.86 1.95 16.12
C LEU A 394 -8.80 3.17 17.03
N LEU A 395 -7.75 4.00 16.91
CA LEU A 395 -7.66 5.22 17.67
C LEU A 395 -8.72 6.23 17.19
N THR A 396 -9.59 6.61 18.11
CA THR A 396 -10.51 7.75 17.93
C THR A 396 -9.86 8.97 18.57
N PRO A 397 -9.47 9.99 17.79
CA PRO A 397 -8.79 11.15 18.34
C PRO A 397 -9.70 11.95 19.28
N SER A 398 -9.14 12.42 20.38
CA SER A 398 -9.79 13.37 21.28
C SER A 398 -9.78 14.79 20.69
N GLU A 399 -10.58 15.70 21.25
CA GLU A 399 -10.51 17.12 20.85
C GLU A 399 -9.10 17.73 21.03
N GLU A 400 -8.33 17.23 21.99
CA GLU A 400 -6.94 17.66 22.20
C GLU A 400 -6.00 17.12 21.12
N ASP A 401 -6.14 15.85 20.71
CA ASP A 401 -5.35 15.27 19.63
C ASP A 401 -5.51 16.03 18.29
N MET A 402 -6.68 16.65 18.10
CA MET A 402 -7.04 17.37 16.88
C MET A 402 -6.64 18.85 16.89
N LYS A 403 -6.13 19.38 18.01
CA LYS A 403 -5.64 20.77 18.07
C LYS A 403 -4.30 20.86 17.36
N GLU A 404 -4.22 21.75 16.38
CA GLU A 404 -2.95 22.11 15.77
C GLU A 404 -2.07 22.81 16.82
N GLU A 405 -0.81 22.38 16.95
CA GLU A 405 0.19 23.12 17.70
C GLU A 405 0.94 24.03 16.72
N ASP A 406 0.73 25.34 16.83
CA ASP A 406 1.46 26.36 16.06
C ASP A 406 2.82 26.66 16.71
N GLY A 407 3.92 26.53 15.94
CA GLY A 407 5.28 26.87 16.39
C GLY A 407 6.37 26.43 15.41
N ILE A 408 7.65 26.79 15.68
CA ILE A 408 8.82 26.39 14.88
C ILE A 408 8.99 24.85 14.82
N PHE A 409 8.44 24.14 15.80
CA PHE A 409 8.37 22.68 15.90
C PHE A 409 6.93 22.14 15.84
N GLY A 410 5.98 23.00 15.45
CA GLY A 410 4.56 22.67 15.38
C GLY A 410 4.21 21.82 14.16
N TYR A 411 3.15 21.01 14.25
CA TYR A 411 2.68 20.17 13.15
C TYR A 411 1.49 20.83 12.46
N THR A 412 1.76 21.67 11.46
CA THR A 412 0.75 22.16 10.51
C THR A 412 0.93 21.56 9.12
N ASN A 413 1.44 20.31 9.05
CA ASN A 413 1.65 19.62 7.78
C ASN A 413 0.34 18.99 7.26
N GLU A 414 0.21 18.88 5.94
CA GLU A 414 -0.94 18.26 5.24
C GLU A 414 -1.28 16.86 5.79
N GLU A 415 -0.27 16.12 6.21
CA GLU A 415 -0.39 14.77 6.78
C GLU A 415 -1.18 14.75 8.09
N PHE A 416 -0.95 15.70 9.00
CA PHE A 416 -1.68 15.81 10.27
C PHE A 416 -3.18 16.08 10.02
N LYS A 417 -3.46 17.02 9.11
CA LYS A 417 -4.83 17.39 8.72
C LYS A 417 -5.56 16.20 8.08
N LEU A 418 -4.89 15.49 7.19
CA LEU A 418 -5.46 14.30 6.55
C LEU A 418 -5.68 13.15 7.54
N GLN A 419 -4.73 12.89 8.45
CA GLN A 419 -4.89 11.86 9.49
C GLN A 419 -6.07 12.18 10.40
N THR A 420 -6.18 13.43 10.85
CA THR A 420 -7.31 13.92 11.63
C THR A 420 -8.62 13.72 10.88
N LYS A 421 -8.68 14.13 9.60
CA LYS A 421 -9.86 13.95 8.76
C LYS A 421 -10.24 12.47 8.64
N ILE A 422 -9.29 11.58 8.36
CA ILE A 422 -9.52 10.15 8.20
C ILE A 422 -10.07 9.52 9.49
N LEU A 423 -9.49 9.83 10.65
CA LEU A 423 -9.86 9.18 11.92
C LEU A 423 -11.13 9.74 12.57
N SER A 424 -11.55 10.95 12.20
CA SER A 424 -12.73 11.63 12.75
C SER A 424 -13.95 11.66 11.81
N SER A 425 -13.78 11.39 10.52
CA SER A 425 -14.87 11.45 9.53
C SER A 425 -15.66 10.14 9.44
N GLN A 426 -16.88 10.27 8.88
CA GLN A 426 -17.67 9.13 8.43
C GLN A 426 -17.73 9.04 6.92
N PHE A 427 -17.79 7.81 6.39
CA PHE A 427 -17.74 7.51 4.96
C PHE A 427 -18.99 6.78 4.49
N SER A 428 -19.36 6.98 3.22
CA SER A 428 -20.52 6.32 2.61
C SER A 428 -20.31 4.80 2.53
N CYS A 429 -19.05 4.36 2.33
CA CYS A 429 -18.65 2.96 2.35
C CYS A 429 -17.35 2.76 3.17
N VAL A 430 -17.31 1.71 3.98
CA VAL A 430 -16.09 1.21 4.64
C VAL A 430 -15.79 -0.18 4.09
N VAL A 431 -14.66 -0.36 3.41
CA VAL A 431 -14.31 -1.64 2.78
C VAL A 431 -12.89 -2.03 3.15
N THR A 432 -12.69 -3.19 3.79
CA THR A 432 -11.35 -3.56 4.26
C THR A 432 -11.17 -5.06 4.52
N ASN A 433 -9.91 -5.49 4.53
CA ASN A 433 -9.47 -6.73 5.17
C ASN A 433 -8.74 -6.36 6.47
N PRO A 434 -9.42 -6.36 7.63
CA PRO A 434 -8.83 -5.90 8.87
C PRO A 434 -7.73 -6.87 9.36
N PRO A 435 -6.84 -6.43 10.26
CA PRO A 435 -5.80 -7.28 10.83
C PRO A 435 -6.38 -8.43 11.66
N TYR A 436 -5.84 -9.64 11.49
CA TYR A 436 -6.23 -10.81 12.28
C TYR A 436 -5.19 -11.07 13.38
N MET A 437 -5.57 -10.84 14.62
CA MET A 437 -4.69 -11.05 15.77
C MET A 437 -5.51 -11.30 17.04
N GLY A 438 -5.57 -12.56 17.45
CA GLY A 438 -6.21 -12.95 18.70
C GLY A 438 -5.51 -12.34 19.92
N GLY A 439 -6.22 -12.20 21.04
CA GLY A 439 -5.69 -11.55 22.26
C GLY A 439 -4.39 -12.12 22.82
N LYS A 440 -3.99 -13.35 22.44
CA LYS A 440 -2.67 -13.91 22.78
C LYS A 440 -1.52 -13.30 21.97
N GLY A 441 -1.76 -12.78 20.77
CA GLY A 441 -0.76 -12.08 19.95
C GLY A 441 -0.52 -10.63 20.40
N MET A 442 -1.56 -9.99 20.94
CA MET A 442 -1.51 -8.59 21.37
C MET A 442 -0.50 -8.37 22.50
N ASN A 443 0.25 -7.28 22.41
CA ASN A 443 1.07 -6.77 23.52
C ASN A 443 0.18 -6.23 24.65
N LYS A 444 0.80 -5.88 25.78
CA LYS A 444 0.09 -5.46 27.00
C LYS A 444 -0.79 -4.24 26.74
N GLU A 445 -0.23 -3.20 26.14
CA GLU A 445 -0.92 -1.92 25.91
C GLU A 445 -2.10 -2.09 24.96
N LEU A 446 -1.91 -2.73 23.80
CA LEU A 446 -2.99 -3.02 22.85
C LEU A 446 -4.08 -3.90 23.49
N GLY A 447 -3.67 -4.92 24.24
CA GLY A 447 -4.58 -5.81 24.95
C GLY A 447 -5.43 -5.11 26.02
N GLU A 448 -4.86 -4.13 26.73
CA GLU A 448 -5.57 -3.29 27.71
C GLU A 448 -6.53 -2.32 27.00
N PHE A 449 -6.08 -1.69 25.91
CA PHE A 449 -6.90 -0.81 25.08
C PHE A 449 -8.16 -1.52 24.56
N VAL A 450 -8.02 -2.69 23.91
CA VAL A 450 -9.19 -3.40 23.35
C VAL A 450 -10.13 -3.92 24.43
N LYS A 451 -9.62 -4.34 25.59
CA LYS A 451 -10.46 -4.77 26.72
C LYS A 451 -11.30 -3.63 27.28
N LYS A 452 -10.73 -2.43 27.33
CA LYS A 452 -11.38 -1.23 27.86
C LYS A 452 -12.44 -0.70 26.88
N ASN A 453 -12.08 -0.56 25.61
CA ASN A 453 -12.90 0.14 24.63
C ASN A 453 -13.86 -0.78 23.86
N TYR A 454 -13.51 -2.07 23.70
CA TYR A 454 -14.26 -3.03 22.87
C TYR A 454 -14.51 -4.36 23.61
N PRO A 455 -15.18 -4.34 24.78
CA PRO A 455 -15.23 -5.48 25.69
C PRO A 455 -15.90 -6.74 25.12
N ASP A 456 -16.76 -6.60 24.09
CA ASP A 456 -17.52 -7.68 23.48
C ASP A 456 -16.86 -8.26 22.21
N SER A 457 -15.87 -7.57 21.63
CA SER A 457 -15.12 -8.02 20.45
C SER A 457 -13.61 -8.20 20.68
N LYS A 458 -13.10 -7.80 21.85
CA LYS A 458 -11.69 -7.85 22.32
C LYS A 458 -10.90 -9.14 22.06
N SER A 459 -11.59 -10.24 21.74
CA SER A 459 -10.97 -11.54 21.52
C SER A 459 -10.05 -11.57 20.30
N ASP A 460 -10.31 -10.75 19.27
CA ASP A 460 -9.46 -10.60 18.09
C ASP A 460 -9.60 -9.20 17.46
N LEU A 461 -8.51 -8.68 16.87
CA LEU A 461 -8.54 -7.38 16.19
C LEU A 461 -9.56 -7.31 15.07
N PHE A 462 -9.77 -8.36 14.27
CA PHE A 462 -10.74 -8.29 13.17
C PHE A 462 -12.14 -7.97 13.69
N ALA A 463 -12.50 -8.49 14.87
CA ALA A 463 -13.81 -8.30 15.48
C ALA A 463 -13.93 -6.89 16.08
N VAL A 464 -12.84 -6.37 16.67
CA VAL A 464 -12.75 -4.97 17.11
C VAL A 464 -12.94 -4.01 15.93
N PHE A 465 -12.31 -4.32 14.80
CA PHE A 465 -12.48 -3.57 13.56
C PHE A 465 -13.91 -3.64 13.00
N MET A 466 -14.66 -4.71 13.20
CA MET A 466 -16.08 -4.75 12.84
C MET A 466 -16.89 -3.70 13.62
N GLU A 467 -16.67 -3.56 14.93
CA GLU A 467 -17.32 -2.51 15.72
C GLU A 467 -16.88 -1.11 15.28
N ARG A 468 -15.56 -0.88 15.15
CA ARG A 468 -14.99 0.39 14.67
C ARG A 468 -15.47 0.77 13.27
N GLY A 469 -15.61 -0.20 12.36
CA GLY A 469 -16.08 0.04 11.01
C GLY A 469 -17.50 0.61 10.97
N PHE A 470 -18.38 0.20 11.88
CA PHE A 470 -19.71 0.82 12.01
C PHE A 470 -19.67 2.24 12.54
N GLU A 471 -18.71 2.60 13.39
CA GLU A 471 -18.52 3.99 13.85
C GLU A 471 -18.13 4.91 12.69
N ILE A 472 -17.24 4.41 11.81
CA ILE A 472 -16.73 5.11 10.63
C ILE A 472 -17.75 5.12 9.47
N THR A 473 -18.68 4.18 9.41
CA THR A 473 -19.71 4.15 8.35
C THR A 473 -20.81 5.19 8.63
N LYS A 474 -21.18 6.01 7.63
CA LYS A 474 -22.36 6.89 7.72
C LYS A 474 -23.63 6.08 7.95
N ASP A 475 -24.63 6.68 8.60
CA ASP A 475 -25.96 6.06 8.69
C ASP A 475 -26.50 5.74 7.30
N LEU A 476 -27.12 4.56 7.16
CA LEU A 476 -27.57 3.97 5.89
C LEU A 476 -26.46 3.68 4.87
N GLY A 477 -25.19 3.91 5.22
CA GLY A 477 -24.02 3.52 4.43
C GLY A 477 -23.70 2.02 4.51
N TYR A 478 -22.67 1.59 3.80
CA TYR A 478 -22.29 0.19 3.70
C TYR A 478 -20.93 -0.10 4.33
N MET A 479 -20.81 -1.25 4.98
CA MET A 479 -19.55 -1.77 5.47
C MET A 479 -19.32 -3.16 4.86
N ALA A 480 -18.21 -3.38 4.17
CA ALA A 480 -17.84 -4.68 3.65
C ALA A 480 -16.49 -5.11 4.22
N MET A 481 -16.44 -6.29 4.83
CA MET A 481 -15.20 -6.81 5.41
C MET A 481 -15.02 -8.28 5.12
N ILE A 482 -13.78 -8.68 4.89
CA ILE A 482 -13.39 -10.10 4.97
C ILE A 482 -12.76 -10.39 6.33
N THR A 483 -13.38 -11.27 7.10
CA THR A 483 -12.96 -11.58 8.48
C THR A 483 -12.84 -13.08 8.71
N MET A 484 -12.22 -13.50 9.82
CA MET A 484 -12.23 -14.91 10.22
C MET A 484 -13.66 -15.35 10.54
N GLN A 485 -14.08 -16.55 10.14
CA GLN A 485 -15.44 -17.06 10.39
C GLN A 485 -15.79 -17.24 11.89
N SER A 486 -14.79 -17.17 12.77
CA SER A 486 -14.93 -17.49 14.20
C SER A 486 -15.95 -16.61 14.92
N TRP A 487 -16.17 -15.37 14.47
CA TRP A 487 -17.18 -14.49 15.06
C TRP A 487 -18.61 -15.01 14.90
N MET A 488 -18.87 -15.85 13.89
CA MET A 488 -20.18 -16.44 13.64
C MET A 488 -20.54 -17.53 14.67
N PHE A 489 -19.53 -18.20 15.26
CA PHE A 489 -19.74 -19.44 16.00
C PHE A 489 -19.28 -19.41 17.46
N LEU A 490 -18.18 -18.72 17.78
CA LEU A 490 -17.62 -18.81 19.14
C LEU A 490 -18.46 -18.04 20.16
N SER A 491 -18.58 -18.58 21.37
CA SER A 491 -19.32 -17.96 22.48
C SER A 491 -18.70 -16.63 22.93
N SER A 492 -17.39 -16.45 22.73
CA SER A 492 -16.71 -15.18 23.03
C SER A 492 -17.26 -13.99 22.26
N TYR A 493 -17.95 -14.21 21.14
CA TYR A 493 -18.54 -13.17 20.29
C TYR A 493 -20.07 -13.11 20.38
N GLU A 494 -20.70 -13.82 21.32
CA GLU A 494 -22.16 -13.88 21.44
C GLU A 494 -22.80 -12.50 21.64
N LYS A 495 -22.33 -11.73 22.62
CA LYS A 495 -22.79 -10.36 22.87
C LYS A 495 -22.56 -9.43 21.67
N MET A 496 -21.44 -9.59 20.98
CA MET A 496 -21.14 -8.83 19.76
C MET A 496 -22.16 -9.17 18.67
N ARG A 497 -22.47 -10.46 18.44
CA ARG A 497 -23.48 -10.89 17.47
C ARG A 497 -24.87 -10.35 17.80
N GLU A 498 -25.28 -10.41 19.06
CA GLU A 498 -26.58 -9.85 19.51
C GLU A 498 -26.67 -8.35 19.20
N LYS A 499 -25.62 -7.57 19.54
CA LYS A 499 -25.56 -6.14 19.23
C LYS A 499 -25.58 -5.89 17.72
N LEU A 500 -24.80 -6.65 16.96
CA LEU A 500 -24.70 -6.51 15.51
C LEU A 500 -26.06 -6.75 14.85
N LEU A 501 -26.69 -7.90 15.12
CA LEU A 501 -27.95 -8.31 14.51
C LEU A 501 -29.14 -7.46 14.98
N LYS A 502 -29.04 -6.81 16.13
CA LYS A 502 -30.05 -5.86 16.60
C LYS A 502 -29.97 -4.51 15.88
N ASN A 503 -28.77 -4.08 15.50
CA ASN A 503 -28.54 -2.70 15.04
C ASN A 503 -28.27 -2.57 13.54
N TYR A 504 -27.80 -3.63 12.89
CA TYR A 504 -27.29 -3.58 11.52
C TYR A 504 -27.83 -4.73 10.67
N SER A 505 -27.98 -4.49 9.38
CA SER A 505 -28.52 -5.46 8.42
C SER A 505 -27.38 -6.13 7.66
N ILE A 506 -27.39 -7.46 7.58
CA ILE A 506 -26.51 -8.20 6.66
C ILE A 506 -27.21 -8.27 5.31
N THR A 507 -26.63 -7.64 4.30
CA THR A 507 -27.21 -7.63 2.94
C THR A 507 -26.74 -8.83 2.13
N THR A 508 -25.46 -9.15 2.20
CA THR A 508 -24.92 -10.36 1.61
C THR A 508 -23.71 -10.87 2.39
N MET A 509 -23.52 -12.18 2.40
CA MET A 509 -22.40 -12.86 3.05
C MET A 509 -21.90 -14.01 2.18
N ILE A 510 -20.59 -14.03 1.93
CA ILE A 510 -19.90 -15.18 1.37
C ILE A 510 -19.10 -15.84 2.48
N HIS A 511 -19.47 -17.07 2.84
CA HIS A 511 -18.74 -17.90 3.77
C HIS A 511 -17.77 -18.79 2.99
N LEU A 512 -16.48 -18.62 3.28
CA LEU A 512 -15.37 -19.24 2.57
C LEU A 512 -14.79 -20.35 3.46
N ASP A 513 -14.77 -21.59 2.95
CA ASP A 513 -14.12 -22.71 3.63
C ASP A 513 -12.59 -22.51 3.72
N ASN A 514 -11.95 -23.36 4.51
CA ASN A 514 -10.49 -23.35 4.66
C ASN A 514 -9.80 -23.39 3.30
N MET A 515 -8.65 -22.73 3.21
CA MET A 515 -7.79 -22.65 2.04
C MET A 515 -8.36 -21.92 0.83
N VAL A 516 -9.63 -21.46 0.80
CA VAL A 516 -10.17 -20.65 -0.31
C VAL A 516 -9.35 -19.38 -0.54
N MET A 517 -8.97 -18.68 0.53
CA MET A 517 -8.02 -17.56 0.48
C MET A 517 -6.54 -17.98 0.51
N GLY A 518 -6.23 -19.28 0.48
CA GLY A 518 -4.88 -19.81 0.64
C GLY A 518 -4.40 -19.87 2.10
N ILE A 519 -5.31 -19.77 3.07
CA ILE A 519 -5.02 -19.82 4.51
C ILE A 519 -5.77 -20.97 5.19
N ALA A 520 -5.18 -21.56 6.23
CA ALA A 520 -5.66 -22.81 6.83
C ALA A 520 -6.93 -22.70 7.71
N PHE A 521 -7.63 -21.56 7.67
CA PHE A 521 -8.86 -21.32 8.43
C PHE A 521 -9.91 -20.64 7.55
N GLY A 522 -11.18 -20.87 7.87
CA GLY A 522 -12.31 -20.31 7.13
C GLY A 522 -12.51 -18.81 7.42
N THR A 523 -13.08 -18.13 6.45
CA THR A 523 -13.29 -16.68 6.45
C THR A 523 -14.69 -16.34 5.96
N ALA A 524 -15.12 -15.10 6.15
CA ALA A 524 -16.39 -14.62 5.64
C ALA A 524 -16.23 -13.21 5.07
N ALA A 525 -16.59 -13.02 3.81
CA ALA A 525 -16.74 -11.70 3.20
C ALA A 525 -18.18 -11.23 3.39
N THR A 526 -18.40 -10.31 4.32
CA THR A 526 -19.74 -9.89 4.73
C THR A 526 -19.97 -8.42 4.39
N VAL A 527 -21.12 -8.14 3.78
CA VAL A 527 -21.57 -6.79 3.44
C VAL A 527 -22.76 -6.41 4.33
N PHE A 528 -22.53 -5.44 5.19
CA PHE A 528 -23.50 -4.87 6.10
C PHE A 528 -24.02 -3.53 5.55
N ASN A 529 -25.26 -3.22 5.87
CA ASN A 529 -25.82 -1.89 5.77
C ASN A 529 -26.03 -1.34 7.19
N LYS A 530 -25.60 -0.10 7.46
CA LYS A 530 -25.77 0.58 8.76
C LYS A 530 -27.22 1.05 8.94
N LYS A 531 -28.11 0.08 9.02
CA LYS A 531 -29.56 0.21 9.18
C LYS A 531 -30.04 -0.95 10.03
N LYS A 532 -30.93 -0.65 10.99
CA LYS A 532 -31.61 -1.69 11.77
C LYS A 532 -32.41 -2.62 10.87
N PRO A 533 -32.30 -3.95 11.05
CA PRO A 533 -33.11 -4.88 10.28
C PRO A 533 -34.58 -4.72 10.64
N ASP A 534 -35.43 -4.82 9.62
CA ASP A 534 -36.88 -4.81 9.70
C ASP A 534 -37.44 -6.15 9.19
N SER A 535 -38.76 -6.36 9.29
CA SER A 535 -39.40 -7.62 8.85
C SER A 535 -39.25 -7.93 7.35
N LYS A 536 -38.80 -6.96 6.55
CA LYS A 536 -38.55 -7.11 5.11
C LYS A 536 -37.07 -7.32 4.79
N THR A 537 -36.18 -7.15 5.78
CA THR A 537 -34.75 -7.28 5.59
C THR A 537 -34.40 -8.75 5.35
N LYS A 538 -33.93 -9.05 4.14
CA LYS A 538 -33.45 -10.38 3.74
C LYS A 538 -32.00 -10.26 3.28
N GLY A 539 -31.12 -11.02 3.90
CA GLY A 539 -29.74 -11.17 3.46
C GLY A 539 -29.57 -12.35 2.52
N ILE A 540 -28.63 -12.26 1.59
CA ILE A 540 -28.27 -13.34 0.67
C ILE A 540 -26.97 -14.00 1.15
N TYR A 541 -26.99 -15.32 1.32
CA TYR A 541 -25.85 -16.07 1.84
C TYR A 541 -25.35 -17.08 0.80
N PHE A 542 -24.04 -17.08 0.58
CA PHE A 542 -23.34 -18.05 -0.25
C PHE A 542 -22.31 -18.80 0.60
N LYS A 543 -22.20 -20.11 0.38
CA LYS A 543 -21.08 -20.91 0.88
C LYS A 543 -20.20 -21.31 -0.28
N ILE A 544 -18.91 -21.03 -0.18
CA ILE A 544 -17.91 -21.28 -1.22
C ILE A 544 -16.81 -22.20 -0.67
N ASN A 545 -16.57 -23.27 -1.42
CA ASN A 545 -15.57 -24.28 -1.16
C ASN A 545 -14.41 -24.14 -2.16
N LEU A 546 -13.32 -24.88 -1.94
CA LEU A 546 -12.19 -24.89 -2.86
C LEU A 546 -12.59 -25.34 -4.27
N ASP A 547 -13.49 -26.32 -4.37
CA ASP A 547 -13.92 -26.91 -5.64
C ASP A 547 -14.79 -25.96 -6.48
N ASP A 548 -15.28 -24.87 -5.88
CA ASP A 548 -16.04 -23.82 -6.60
C ASP A 548 -15.11 -22.83 -7.34
N LEU A 549 -13.80 -22.91 -7.09
CA LEU A 549 -12.81 -22.06 -7.74
C LEU A 549 -12.31 -22.70 -9.04
N ASP A 550 -12.02 -21.86 -10.04
CA ASP A 550 -11.33 -22.28 -11.26
C ASP A 550 -9.82 -22.43 -11.05
N GLU A 551 -9.11 -22.76 -12.13
CA GLU A 551 -7.65 -22.94 -12.15
C GLU A 551 -6.86 -21.68 -11.74
N ASN A 552 -7.45 -20.49 -11.92
CA ASN A 552 -6.87 -19.22 -11.51
C ASN A 552 -7.26 -18.84 -10.07
N ARG A 553 -7.97 -19.73 -9.37
CA ARG A 553 -8.53 -19.54 -8.04
C ARG A 553 -9.58 -18.43 -7.98
N GLU A 554 -10.29 -18.22 -9.07
CA GLU A 554 -11.43 -17.30 -9.15
C GLU A 554 -12.76 -18.04 -9.14
N ILE A 555 -13.81 -17.35 -8.70
CA ILE A 555 -15.17 -17.85 -8.86
C ILE A 555 -15.74 -17.38 -10.21
N ARG A 556 -16.40 -18.29 -10.93
CA ARG A 556 -16.96 -17.99 -12.26
C ARG A 556 -18.13 -17.00 -12.22
N GLY A 557 -18.74 -16.82 -11.04
CA GLY A 557 -19.79 -15.87 -10.73
C GLY A 557 -20.51 -16.28 -9.45
N LEU A 558 -21.26 -15.36 -8.84
CA LEU A 558 -22.15 -15.63 -7.72
C LEU A 558 -23.56 -15.60 -8.28
N ARG A 559 -24.20 -16.77 -8.42
CA ARG A 559 -25.56 -16.92 -8.95
C ARG A 559 -26.41 -17.71 -7.98
#